data_AF-A0A2K3JSB6-F1
#
_entry.id   AF-A0A2K3JSB6-F1
#
_cell.length_a   1.000
_cell.length_b   1.000
_cell.length_c   1.000
_cell.angle_alpha   90.00
_cell.angle_beta   90.00
_cell.angle_gamma   90.00
#
_symmetry.space_group_name_H-M   'P 1'
#
loop_
_entity.id
_entity.type
_entity.pdbx_description
1 polymer ?
#
loop_
_entity_poly.entity_id
_entity_poly.type
_entity_poly.pdbx_seq_one_letter_code
_entity_poly.pdbx_strand_id
1 'polypeptide(L)' 'MVVGALPPRVYVGHSIYKGKAALTITPRPPEFAPLDSGAYKITRDGYVLLQFAPSLGPRQYDWNSKQ' A
#
# COMPACT_ATOMS: atom_id res chain seq x y z
N MET A 1 -24.61 -16.21 -16.30
CA MET A 1 -23.98 -15.98 -14.97
C MET A 1 -23.49 -14.55 -14.95
N VAL A 2 -23.99 -13.72 -14.03
CA VAL A 2 -23.55 -12.32 -13.92
C VAL A 2 -22.12 -12.33 -13.37
N VAL A 3 -21.15 -11.92 -14.18
CA VAL A 3 -19.80 -11.63 -13.70
C VAL A 3 -19.93 -10.40 -12.81
N GLY A 4 -20.07 -10.60 -11.50
CA GLY A 4 -20.13 -9.52 -10.53
C GLY A 4 -18.85 -8.69 -10.62
N ALA A 5 -18.97 -7.37 -10.72
CA ALA A 5 -17.83 -6.47 -10.79
C ALA A 5 -16.88 -6.73 -9.61
N LEU A 6 -15.58 -6.86 -9.90
CA LEU A 6 -14.57 -7.01 -8.85
C LEU A 6 -14.63 -5.78 -7.92
N PRO A 7 -14.43 -5.97 -6.60
CA PRO A 7 -14.39 -4.85 -5.68
C PRO A 7 -13.30 -3.86 -6.10
N PRO A 8 -13.55 -2.53 -5.98
CA PRO A 8 -12.59 -1.53 -6.41
C PRO A 8 -11.32 -1.58 -5.55
N ARG A 9 -10.17 -1.34 -6.19
CA ARG A 9 -8.90 -1.20 -5.48
C ARG A 9 -8.81 0.19 -4.85
N VAL A 10 -8.55 0.24 -3.55
CA VAL A 10 -8.46 1.48 -2.79
C VAL A 10 -7.01 1.84 -2.49
N TYR A 11 -6.63 3.10 -2.70
CA TYR A 11 -5.32 3.65 -2.38
C TYR A 11 -5.49 4.81 -1.38
N VAL A 12 -4.98 4.62 -0.16
CA VAL A 12 -5.22 5.51 0.99
C VAL A 12 -3.93 5.77 1.77
N GLY A 13 -2.85 6.08 1.06
CA GLY A 13 -1.56 6.40 1.68
C GLY A 13 -1.66 7.67 2.54
N HIS A 14 -1.22 7.61 3.78
CA HIS A 14 -1.08 8.78 4.65
C HIS A 14 0.32 9.36 4.53
N SER A 15 0.45 10.63 4.17
CA SER A 15 1.75 11.26 3.90
C SER A 15 2.10 12.36 4.91
N ILE A 16 3.35 12.34 5.37
CA ILE A 16 3.96 13.36 6.23
C ILE A 16 5.05 14.06 5.42
N TYR A 17 4.95 15.37 5.29
CA TYR A 17 5.90 16.20 4.53
C TYR A 17 6.72 17.09 5.46
N LYS A 18 8.05 17.01 5.35
CA LYS A 18 9.01 17.84 6.09
C LYS A 18 10.06 18.43 5.14
N GLY A 19 10.91 19.34 5.63
CA GLY A 19 11.80 20.13 4.78
C GLY A 19 12.81 19.30 3.97
N LYS A 20 13.25 18.16 4.48
CA LYS A 20 14.28 17.32 3.84
C LYS A 20 13.78 16.01 3.27
N ALA A 21 12.57 15.57 3.63
CA ALA A 21 12.01 14.31 3.17
C ALA A 21 10.49 14.27 3.33
N ALA A 22 9.87 13.34 2.60
CA ALA A 22 8.50 12.91 2.77
C ALA A 22 8.46 11.44 3.20
N LEU A 23 7.45 11.09 3.99
CA LEU A 23 7.11 9.71 4.34
C LEU A 23 5.68 9.44 3.91
N THR A 24 5.44 8.36 3.17
CA THR A 24 4.09 7.84 2.90
C THR A 24 3.90 6.48 3.56
N ILE A 25 2.80 6.32 4.29
CA ILE A 25 2.43 5.14 5.06
C ILE A 25 1.21 4.50 4.39
N THR A 26 1.33 3.27 3.88
CA THR A 26 0.24 2.59 3.16
C THR A 26 -0.06 1.21 3.76
N PRO A 27 -1.32 0.92 4.16
CA PRO A 27 -1.67 -0.41 4.62
C PRO A 27 -1.68 -1.42 3.46
N ARG A 28 -1.22 -2.64 3.73
CA ARG A 28 -1.23 -3.78 2.82
C ARG A 28 -2.05 -4.91 3.46
N PRO A 29 -3.15 -5.34 2.84
CA PRO A 29 -3.99 -6.38 3.41
C PRO A 29 -3.25 -7.74 3.43
N PRO A 30 -3.65 -8.67 4.31
CA PRO A 30 -3.17 -10.04 4.27
C PRO A 30 -3.56 -10.73 2.96
N GLU A 31 -2.82 -11.78 2.62
CA GLU A 31 -3.11 -12.64 1.47
C GLU A 31 -3.82 -13.93 1.94
N PHE A 32 -4.72 -14.43 1.11
CA PHE A 32 -5.53 -15.61 1.40
C PHE A 32 -5.44 -16.63 0.26
N ALA A 33 -5.43 -17.91 0.62
CA ALA A 33 -5.60 -19.01 -0.33
C ALA A 33 -6.91 -19.77 -0.05
N PRO A 34 -7.63 -20.20 -1.09
CA PRO A 34 -8.82 -21.04 -0.92
C PRO A 34 -8.43 -22.45 -0.44
N LEU A 35 -9.31 -23.07 0.33
CA LEU A 35 -9.25 -24.47 0.74
C LEU A 35 -10.35 -25.27 0.04
N ASP A 36 -10.17 -26.59 -0.09
CA ASP A 36 -11.17 -27.49 -0.71
C ASP A 36 -12.52 -27.49 0.03
N SER A 37 -12.53 -27.14 1.32
CA SER A 37 -13.75 -26.96 2.12
C SER A 37 -14.57 -25.71 1.76
N GLY A 38 -14.07 -24.86 0.86
CA GLY A 38 -14.64 -23.55 0.53
C GLY A 38 -14.25 -22.43 1.50
N ALA A 39 -13.51 -22.74 2.57
CA ALA A 39 -12.94 -21.74 3.46
C ALA A 39 -11.68 -21.08 2.87
N TYR A 40 -11.20 -20.00 3.50
CA TYR A 40 -9.96 -19.32 3.14
C TYR A 40 -8.98 -19.34 4.31
N LYS A 41 -7.70 -19.56 4.01
CA LYS A 41 -6.60 -19.52 4.98
C LYS A 41 -5.69 -18.33 4.69
N ILE A 42 -5.26 -17.62 5.74
CA ILE A 42 -4.22 -16.60 5.62
C ILE A 42 -2.90 -17.28 5.22
N THR A 43 -2.29 -16.82 4.13
CA THR A 43 -0.98 -17.28 3.66
C THR A 43 0.13 -16.27 3.94
N ARG A 44 -0.23 -14.99 4.09
CA ARG A 44 0.70 -13.91 4.43
C ARG A 44 0.00 -12.87 5.27
N ASP A 45 0.66 -12.46 6.35
CA ASP A 45 0.18 -11.37 7.19
C ASP A 45 0.14 -10.05 6.41
N GLY A 46 -0.84 -9.23 6.77
CA GLY A 46 -0.87 -7.83 6.34
C GLY A 46 0.28 -7.06 6.98
N TYR A 47 0.65 -5.94 6.37
CA TYR A 47 1.71 -5.10 6.87
C TYR A 47 1.48 -3.63 6.49
N VAL A 48 2.33 -2.75 7.00
CA VAL A 48 2.32 -1.33 6.61
C VAL A 48 3.58 -1.05 5.81
N LEU A 49 3.41 -0.52 4.60
CA LEU A 49 4.51 -0.09 3.76
C LEU A 49 4.87 1.36 4.09
N LEU A 50 6.12 1.58 4.46
CA LEU A 50 6.72 2.90 4.65
C LEU A 50 7.55 3.23 3.41
N GLN A 51 7.34 4.41 2.82
CA GLN A 51 8.12 4.89 1.69
C GLN A 51 8.70 6.26 2.01
N PHE A 52 10.02 6.38 1.94
CA PHE A 52 10.72 7.64 2.19
C PHE A 52 11.21 8.24 0.86
N ALA A 53 11.01 9.53 0.65
CA ALA A 53 11.53 10.25 -0.51
C ALA A 53 12.31 11.51 -0.08
N PRO A 54 13.52 11.76 -0.60
CA PRO A 54 14.28 12.97 -0.29
C PRO A 54 13.67 14.21 -0.95
N SER A 55 13.90 15.38 -0.36
CA SER A 55 13.46 16.67 -0.90
C SER A 55 14.29 17.07 -2.14
N LEU A 56 13.61 17.54 -3.19
CA LEU A 56 14.22 18.21 -4.36
C LEU A 56 14.18 19.74 -4.25
N GLY A 57 13.34 20.26 -3.35
CA GLY A 57 13.06 21.69 -3.22
C GLY A 57 11.79 21.93 -2.42
N PRO A 58 11.35 23.21 -2.30
CA PRO A 58 10.15 23.54 -1.55
C PRO A 58 8.92 22.76 -2.03
N ARG A 59 8.37 21.90 -1.16
CA ARG A 59 7.20 21.02 -1.41
C ARG A 59 7.38 20.01 -2.57
N GLN A 60 8.61 19.72 -2.98
CA GLN A 60 8.91 18.72 -4.01
C GLN A 60 9.82 17.62 -3.45
N TYR A 61 9.51 16.37 -3.80
CA TYR A 61 10.20 15.18 -3.27
C TYR A 61 10.46 14.18 -4.39
N ASP A 62 11.65 13.59 -4.43
CA ASP A 62 12.05 12.63 -5.46
C ASP A 62 11.57 11.22 -5.12
N TRP A 63 10.42 10.82 -5.66
CA TRP A 63 9.90 9.47 -5.48
C TRP A 63 10.60 8.40 -6.34
N ASN A 64 11.46 8.78 -7.29
CA ASN A 64 12.29 7.83 -8.03
C ASN A 64 13.48 7.36 -7.19
N SER A 65 13.96 8.22 -6.28
CA SER A 65 15.03 7.92 -5.30
C SER A 65 14.48 7.45 -3.94
N LYS A 66 13.29 6.83 -3.92
CA LYS A 66 12.69 6.32 -2.68
C LYS A 66 13.42 5.08 -2.16
N GLN A 67 13.43 4.91 -0.84
CA GLN A 67 13.86 3.69 -0.14
C GLN A 67 12.62 2.92 0.35
#